data_AF-A0A2E9VND7-F1
#
_entry.id   AF-A0A2E9VND7-F1
#
_cell.length_a   1.000
_cell.length_b   1.000
_cell.length_c   1.000
_cell.angle_alpha   90.00
_cell.angle_beta   90.00
_cell.angle_gamma   90.00
#
_symmetry.space_group_name_H-M   'P 1'
#
loop_
_entity.id
_entity.type
_entity.pdbx_description
1 polymer ?
#
loop_
_entity_poly.entity_id
_entity_poly.type
_entity_poly.pdbx_seq_one_letter_code
_entity_poly.pdbx_strand_id
1 'polypeptide(L)'
;MTEATKSAPLGRASKQVPDELGRFGPYGRRFVPETLMYALDELDAAYESARKDPEFQAELDMLLKTYVGRPNPLYFAERLTEHCGGAKIYLKREDLNHT
;
A
#
# COMPACT_ATOMS: atom_id res chain seq x y z
N MET A 1 44.20 -6.44 -6.85
CA MET A 1 43.55 -5.86 -5.67
C MET A 1 42.05 -5.96 -5.89
N THR A 2 41.49 -7.05 -5.38
CA THR A 2 40.07 -7.37 -5.36
C THR A 2 39.41 -6.59 -4.23
N GLU A 3 38.56 -5.61 -4.55
CA GLU A 3 37.51 -5.18 -3.64
C GLU A 3 36.17 -5.54 -4.26
N ALA A 4 35.68 -6.71 -3.89
CA ALA A 4 34.28 -7.06 -4.05
C ALA A 4 33.50 -6.13 -3.11
N THR A 5 32.77 -5.17 -3.69
CA THR A 5 31.76 -4.38 -2.98
C THR A 5 30.74 -5.35 -2.40
N LYS A 6 30.84 -5.60 -1.10
CA LYS A 6 29.96 -6.49 -0.35
C LYS A 6 28.59 -5.80 -0.26
N SER A 7 27.68 -6.13 -1.18
CA SER A 7 26.30 -5.63 -1.11
C SER A 7 25.68 -6.12 0.20
N ALA A 8 25.15 -5.20 1.00
CA ALA A 8 24.31 -5.54 2.14
C ALA A 8 23.18 -6.49 1.67
N PRO A 9 22.74 -7.46 2.49
CA PRO A 9 21.70 -8.38 2.07
C PRO A 9 20.40 -7.59 1.97
N LEU A 10 20.05 -7.18 0.74
CA LEU A 10 18.74 -6.62 0.39
C LEU A 10 17.68 -7.53 1.02
N GLY A 11 16.81 -6.96 1.86
CA GLY A 11 15.71 -7.68 2.48
C GLY A 11 14.99 -8.52 1.43
N ARG A 12 14.83 -9.82 1.69
CA ARG A 12 14.46 -10.81 0.67
C ARG A 12 13.11 -10.45 0.03
N ALA A 13 13.14 -9.89 -1.18
CA ALA A 13 11.95 -9.60 -1.99
C ALA A 13 11.03 -10.82 -2.01
N SER A 14 9.75 -10.62 -1.75
CA SER A 14 8.74 -11.67 -1.91
C SER A 14 7.65 -11.22 -2.87
N LYS A 15 6.74 -12.12 -3.23
CA LYS A 15 5.54 -11.73 -4.00
C LYS A 15 4.62 -10.78 -3.21
N GLN A 16 4.78 -10.70 -1.89
CA GLN A 16 3.89 -9.94 -1.00
C GLN A 16 4.53 -8.64 -0.49
N VAL A 17 5.86 -8.55 -0.46
CA VAL A 17 6.59 -7.36 0.00
C VAL A 17 7.75 -7.03 -0.95
N PRO A 18 7.97 -5.75 -1.27
CA PRO A 18 9.07 -5.35 -2.13
C PRO A 18 10.41 -5.43 -1.38
N ASP A 19 11.51 -5.54 -2.13
CA ASP A 19 12.83 -5.17 -1.59
C ASP A 19 13.02 -3.65 -1.52
N GLU A 20 14.18 -3.23 -1.03
CA GLU A 20 14.59 -1.82 -0.92
C GLU A 20 14.62 -1.09 -2.27
N LEU A 21 14.67 -1.82 -3.39
CA LEU A 21 14.61 -1.27 -4.74
C LEU A 21 13.18 -1.25 -5.31
N GLY A 22 12.18 -1.53 -4.48
CA GLY A 22 10.77 -1.56 -4.87
C GLY A 22 10.40 -2.77 -5.73
N ARG A 23 11.13 -3.89 -5.64
CA ARG A 23 10.90 -5.08 -6.48
C ARG A 23 10.11 -6.15 -5.74
N PHE A 24 9.04 -6.62 -6.37
CA PHE A 24 8.28 -7.81 -5.96
C PHE A 24 8.73 -9.00 -6.81
N GLY A 25 9.88 -9.59 -6.47
CA GLY A 25 10.55 -10.56 -7.34
C GLY A 25 10.96 -9.92 -8.67
N PRO A 26 10.48 -10.41 -9.84
CA PRO A 26 10.83 -9.82 -11.13
C PRO A 26 10.07 -8.53 -11.47
N TYR A 27 8.99 -8.20 -10.75
CA TYR A 27 8.08 -7.07 -11.05
C TYR A 27 8.35 -5.85 -10.14
N GLY A 28 7.75 -4.71 -10.46
CA GLY A 28 7.94 -3.44 -9.74
C GLY A 28 9.08 -2.61 -10.33
N ARG A 29 9.99 -2.12 -9.47
CA ARG A 29 11.09 -1.16 -9.79
C ARG A 29 10.58 0.26 -10.06
N ARG A 30 11.54 1.17 -10.24
CA ARG A 30 11.34 2.56 -10.68
C ARG A 30 11.87 2.69 -12.10
N PHE A 31 10.98 2.66 -13.08
CA PHE A 31 11.31 2.95 -14.49
C PHE A 31 10.88 4.37 -14.82
N VAL A 32 11.65 5.33 -14.32
CA VAL A 32 11.38 6.76 -14.46
C VAL A 32 12.60 7.48 -15.02
N PRO A 33 12.43 8.69 -15.59
CA PRO A 33 13.57 9.54 -15.95
C PRO A 33 14.45 9.86 -14.74
N GLU A 34 15.76 9.97 -14.97
CA GLU A 34 16.75 10.33 -13.95
C GLU A 34 16.38 11.60 -13.18
N THR A 35 15.79 12.58 -13.89
CA THR A 35 15.34 13.85 -13.31
C THR A 35 14.28 13.71 -12.23
N LEU A 36 13.60 12.56 -12.13
CA LEU A 36 12.61 12.28 -11.09
C LEU A 36 13.19 11.48 -9.90
N MET A 37 14.40 10.93 -10.03
CA MET A 37 14.98 10.06 -8.99
C MET A 37 15.09 10.79 -7.65
N TYR A 38 15.62 12.02 -7.66
CA TYR A 38 15.76 12.82 -6.44
C TYR A 38 14.43 13.05 -5.71
N ALA A 39 13.36 13.40 -6.45
CA ALA A 39 12.05 13.65 -5.86
C ALA A 39 11.42 12.37 -5.28
N LEU A 40 11.68 11.21 -5.89
CA LEU A 40 11.22 9.92 -5.36
C LEU A 40 11.95 9.55 -4.08
N ASP A 41 13.26 9.76 -4.02
CA ASP A 41 14.05 9.45 -2.83
C ASP A 41 13.65 10.35 -1.65
N GLU A 42 13.36 11.64 -1.90
CA GLU A 42 12.83 12.55 -0.89
C GLU A 42 11.43 12.09 -0.40
N LEU A 43 10.56 11.68 -1.32
CA LEU A 43 9.24 11.17 -0.99
C LEU A 43 9.31 9.90 -0.13
N ASP A 44 10.21 8.96 -0.46
CA ASP A 44 10.39 7.74 0.33
C ASP A 44 10.85 8.04 1.75
N ALA A 45 11.83 8.95 1.90
CA ALA A 45 12.34 9.35 3.20
C ALA A 45 11.23 10.01 4.04
N ALA A 46 10.45 10.91 3.44
CA ALA A 46 9.33 11.56 4.09
C ALA A 46 8.23 10.54 4.49
N TYR A 47 7.90 9.61 3.61
CA TYR A 47 6.92 8.55 3.90
C TYR A 47 7.38 7.64 5.03
N GLU A 48 8.64 7.20 5.03
CA GLU A 48 9.19 6.35 6.09
C GLU A 48 9.21 7.02 7.46
N SER A 49 9.38 8.35 7.48
CA SER A 49 9.24 9.16 8.70
C SER A 49 7.77 9.26 9.12
N ALA A 50 6.88 9.71 8.23
CA ALA A 50 5.46 9.94 8.53
C ALA A 50 4.71 8.66 8.92
N ARG A 51 5.07 7.51 8.35
CA ARG A 51 4.47 6.21 8.70
C ARG A 51 4.72 5.82 10.16
N LYS A 52 5.82 6.28 10.76
CA LYS A 52 6.21 5.99 12.15
C LYS A 52 5.79 7.08 13.12
N ASP A 53 5.35 8.23 12.61
CA ASP A 53 4.93 9.38 13.40
C ASP A 53 3.50 9.18 13.94
N PRO A 54 3.32 9.10 15.28
CA PRO A 54 1.99 8.96 15.88
C PRO A 54 1.05 10.12 15.61
N GLU A 55 1.55 11.36 15.46
CA GLU A 55 0.72 12.53 15.21
C GLU A 55 0.10 12.46 13.81
N PHE A 56 0.92 12.12 12.80
CA PHE A 56 0.46 11.89 11.44
C PHE A 56 -0.58 10.76 11.36
N GLN A 57 -0.34 9.64 12.06
CA GLN A 57 -1.31 8.52 12.08
C GLN A 57 -2.63 8.93 12.75
N ALA A 58 -2.58 9.72 13.83
CA ALA A 58 -3.76 10.18 14.53
C ALA A 58 -4.60 11.14 13.66
N GLU A 59 -3.95 12.06 12.95
CA GLU A 59 -4.61 12.97 12.01
C GLU A 59 -5.25 12.20 10.85
N LEU A 60 -4.50 11.27 10.23
CA LEU A 60 -5.01 10.43 9.15
C LEU A 60 -6.23 9.62 9.60
N ASP A 61 -6.14 8.95 10.76
CA ASP A 61 -7.26 8.18 11.32
C ASP A 61 -8.48 9.04 11.64
N MET A 62 -8.27 10.27 12.10
CA MET A 62 -9.34 11.22 12.34
C MET A 62 -10.04 11.57 11.02
N LEU A 63 -9.29 11.96 9.99
CA LEU A 63 -9.84 12.30 8.67
C LEU A 63 -10.55 11.11 8.01
N LEU A 64 -9.98 9.90 8.13
CA LEU A 64 -10.63 8.68 7.61
C LEU A 64 -12.01 8.46 8.25
N LYS A 65 -12.20 8.82 9.52
CA LYS A 65 -13.47 8.66 10.23
C LYS A 65 -14.43 9.82 9.97
N THR A 66 -13.95 11.05 10.07
CA THR A 66 -14.80 12.25 10.11
C THR A 66 -15.07 12.85 8.75
N TYR A 67 -14.15 12.66 7.79
CA TYR A 67 -14.26 13.21 6.44
C TYR A 67 -14.60 12.12 5.42
N VAL A 68 -13.82 11.03 5.39
CA VAL A 68 -14.02 9.96 4.40
C VAL A 68 -15.23 9.08 4.73
N GLY A 69 -15.52 8.87 6.02
CA GLY A 69 -16.66 8.08 6.50
C GLY A 69 -16.37 6.62 6.83
N ARG A 70 -15.12 6.26 7.11
CA ARG A 70 -14.70 4.89 7.48
C ARG A 70 -15.04 4.56 8.94
N PRO A 71 -15.26 3.29 9.32
CA PRO A 71 -15.12 2.08 8.50
C PRO A 71 -16.32 1.78 7.61
N ASN A 72 -16.04 1.29 6.40
CA ASN A 72 -17.09 0.89 5.48
C ASN A 72 -17.74 -0.44 5.88
N PRO A 73 -19.08 -0.56 5.75
CA PRO A 73 -19.79 -1.79 6.10
C PRO A 73 -19.42 -2.94 5.14
N LEU A 74 -19.52 -4.15 5.67
CA LEU A 74 -19.46 -5.39 4.88
C LEU A 74 -20.90 -5.87 4.66
N TYR A 75 -21.42 -5.62 3.46
CA TYR A 75 -22.83 -5.86 3.13
C TYR A 75 -23.06 -7.28 2.61
N PHE A 76 -24.00 -8.02 3.18
CA PHE A 76 -24.40 -9.34 2.67
C PHE A 76 -25.36 -9.17 1.48
N ALA A 77 -24.93 -9.61 0.30
CA ALA A 77 -25.70 -9.47 -0.93
C ALA A 77 -26.60 -10.69 -1.15
N GLU A 78 -27.74 -10.74 -0.45
CA GLU A 78 -28.71 -11.85 -0.46
C GLU A 78 -29.12 -12.26 -1.87
N ARG A 79 -29.64 -11.31 -2.66
CA ARG A 79 -30.11 -11.56 -4.03
C ARG A 79 -29.02 -12.08 -4.97
N LEU A 80 -27.79 -11.60 -4.80
CA LEU A 80 -26.66 -12.04 -5.62
C LEU A 80 -26.20 -13.43 -5.17
N THR A 81 -26.22 -13.70 -3.87
CA THR A 81 -25.94 -15.03 -3.30
C THR A 81 -26.94 -16.06 -3.82
N GLU A 82 -28.23 -15.75 -3.80
CA GLU A 82 -29.30 -16.60 -4.36
C GLU A 82 -29.11 -16.81 -5.87
N HIS A 83 -28.83 -15.75 -6.62
CA HIS A 83 -28.61 -15.82 -8.06
C HIS A 83 -27.43 -16.71 -8.44
N CYS A 84 -26.31 -16.64 -7.69
CA CYS A 84 -25.14 -17.48 -7.94
C CYS A 84 -25.30 -18.91 -7.43
N GLY A 85 -26.27 -19.18 -6.55
CA GLY A 85 -26.60 -20.53 -6.06
C GLY A 85 -25.47 -21.24 -5.30
N GLY A 86 -24.50 -20.49 -4.77
CA GLY A 86 -23.26 -21.03 -4.21
C GLY A 86 -22.86 -20.42 -2.87
N ALA A 87 -21.62 -19.95 -2.77
CA ALA A 87 -21.10 -19.32 -1.56
C ALA A 87 -21.86 -18.03 -1.19
N LYS A 88 -21.82 -17.64 0.09
CA LYS A 88 -22.33 -16.34 0.55
C LYS A 88 -21.48 -15.21 0.00
N ILE A 89 -22.12 -14.22 -0.62
CA ILE A 89 -21.43 -13.09 -1.23
C ILE A 89 -21.56 -11.86 -0.32
N TYR A 90 -20.40 -11.31 0.06
CA TYR A 90 -20.29 -10.09 0.86
C TYR A 90 -19.56 -9.01 0.06
N LEU A 91 -20.08 -7.79 0.10
CA LEU A 91 -19.51 -6.63 -0.57
C LEU A 91 -18.85 -5.71 0.46
N LYS A 92 -17.55 -5.46 0.31
CA LYS A 92 -16.85 -4.42 1.08
C LYS A 92 -17.17 -3.07 0.45
N ARG A 93 -17.99 -2.26 1.11
CA ARG A 93 -18.63 -1.06 0.53
C ARG A 93 -17.70 0.16 0.46
N GLU A 94 -16.56 0.05 -0.21
CA GLU A 94 -15.64 1.19 -0.44
C GLU A 94 -16.26 2.27 -1.36
N ASP A 95 -17.36 1.95 -2.06
CA ASP A 95 -18.15 2.88 -2.84
C ASP A 95 -18.84 3.98 -2.00
N LEU A 96 -18.90 3.82 -0.68
CA LEU A 96 -19.51 4.78 0.24
C LEU A 96 -18.55 5.87 0.74
N ASN A 97 -17.27 5.81 0.35
CA ASN A 97 -16.28 6.81 0.74
C ASN A 97 -16.61 8.18 0.11
N HIS A 98 -16.42 9.26 0.87
CA HIS A 98 -16.39 10.62 0.33
C HIS A 98 -15.13 10.83 -0.54
N THR A 99 -15.26 11.58 -1.65
CA THR A 99 -14.20 11.82 -2.65
C THR A 99 -13.91 13.29 -2.88
#